data_AF-A0A2I1CK00-F1
#
_entry.id   AF-A0A2I1CK00-F1
#
_cell.length_a   1.000
_cell.length_b   1.000
_cell.length_c   1.000
_cell.angle_alpha   90.00
_cell.angle_beta   90.00
_cell.angle_gamma   90.00
#
_symmetry.space_group_name_H-M   'P 1'
#
loop_
_entity.id
_entity.type
_entity.pdbx_description
1 polymer ?
#
loop_
_entity_poly.entity_id
_entity_poly.type
_entity_poly.pdbx_seq_one_letter_code
_entity_poly.pdbx_strand_id
1 'polypeptide(L)'
;MHQSQFLLRLILAIEVASAHPQSWGPRKFTSLVSFGDSYTDQSRLNYFGSHNGSAPPVGWEQPDNNNTASGGYVWGHYVSQYADVNLYNYAVSGAVCSNEITPRTFSYINALFPSVLEYEVPAFLADSKHKVSGKKFLDIPPRETVYSIWIGTNDLGNYAFITDSQVKNKTIPDYINCVYSVLDQVYANSGRYFVLMNLAPLQLAPLYATLENGGVGANHYWPDKPDNLTLTSYRMWEQVATANDVFKYQTPYEVLLSEMYYNPTKYFNGSAPANVTGFNNHCTLDGGQCTRLPSPDSFMWFDELHPSQRTDQVIAEEFVKVVRGTDFTMSYALPEVQPPPYPIAIRPESITRHEVIVTVTNRPEPWHSLDYSIEHAGTELFTVRGQPWKINQARMFHDRSGLPLFELRCQWYDSSSLCLRLPGGDQCILEAKLRVAMNAPRAVVTFRNAAQQPRSAQSEEIMLEVHTQDLYNILQVVVVQNRNVAYIHRITDRSVLAEGQRPPFRFRPKWTVRVAEGVDLSLIAVVVVILGQRAGLDVGDG
;
A
#
# COMPACT_ATOMS: atom_id res chain seq x y z
N MET A 1 -57.73 -49.13 -0.54
CA MET A 1 -57.05 -48.83 -1.83
C MET A 1 -56.77 -47.33 -1.82
N HIS A 2 -55.58 -46.75 -1.82
CA HIS A 2 -54.19 -47.20 -1.80
C HIS A 2 -53.39 -46.27 -0.87
N GLN A 3 -52.43 -46.84 -0.15
CA GLN A 3 -51.31 -46.15 0.48
C GLN A 3 -50.42 -45.48 -0.58
N SER A 4 -49.81 -44.34 -0.25
CA SER A 4 -48.35 -44.30 -0.01
C SER A 4 -47.85 -42.87 0.09
N GLN A 5 -47.22 -42.60 1.23
CA GLN A 5 -46.30 -41.49 1.46
C GLN A 5 -45.17 -41.57 0.42
N PHE A 6 -44.82 -40.44 -0.20
CA PHE A 6 -43.48 -40.25 -0.77
C PHE A 6 -42.84 -39.04 -0.11
N LEU A 7 -41.97 -39.33 0.84
CA LEU A 7 -40.94 -38.43 1.33
C LEU A 7 -40.04 -38.03 0.16
N LEU A 8 -40.09 -36.76 -0.25
CA LEU A 8 -39.01 -36.17 -1.02
C LEU A 8 -37.92 -35.75 -0.03
N ARG A 9 -36.94 -36.63 0.20
CA ARG A 9 -35.68 -36.24 0.84
C ARG A 9 -34.90 -35.37 -0.15
N LEU A 10 -34.94 -34.06 0.04
CA LEU A 10 -33.95 -33.16 -0.55
C LEU A 10 -32.62 -33.42 0.19
N ILE A 11 -31.74 -34.21 -0.41
CA ILE A 11 -30.34 -34.25 -0.01
C ILE A 11 -29.73 -32.95 -0.55
N LEU A 12 -29.65 -31.91 0.29
CA LEU A 12 -28.67 -30.86 0.07
C LEU A 12 -27.30 -31.49 0.31
N ALA A 13 -26.71 -32.01 -0.76
CA ALA A 13 -25.26 -32.14 -0.82
C ALA A 13 -24.74 -30.70 -0.84
N ILE A 14 -24.44 -30.16 0.33
CA ILE A 14 -23.52 -29.04 0.45
C ILE A 14 -22.17 -29.63 0.06
N GLU A 15 -21.87 -29.62 -1.24
CA GLU A 15 -20.49 -29.57 -1.65
C GLU A 15 -19.94 -28.29 -1.03
N VAL A 16 -19.28 -28.44 0.12
CA VAL A 16 -18.27 -27.50 0.56
C VAL A 16 -17.21 -27.57 -0.52
N ALA A 17 -17.42 -26.81 -1.60
CA ALA A 17 -16.38 -26.46 -2.53
C ALA A 17 -15.27 -25.91 -1.65
N SER A 18 -14.22 -26.71 -1.49
CA SER A 18 -12.96 -26.25 -0.95
C SER A 18 -12.58 -25.07 -1.84
N ALA A 19 -12.83 -23.86 -1.37
CA ALA A 19 -12.48 -22.62 -2.04
C ALA A 19 -10.95 -22.54 -2.04
N HIS A 20 -10.33 -23.30 -2.95
CA HIS A 20 -8.99 -23.01 -3.38
C HIS A 20 -9.06 -21.61 -4.00
N PRO A 21 -8.19 -20.67 -3.58
CA PRO A 21 -8.16 -19.34 -4.17
C PRO A 21 -8.01 -19.48 -5.67
N GLN A 22 -9.05 -19.11 -6.41
CA GLN A 22 -9.05 -19.12 -7.85
C GLN A 22 -7.99 -18.10 -8.28
N SER A 23 -6.95 -18.55 -9.00
CA SER A 23 -5.92 -17.65 -9.53
C SER A 23 -6.60 -16.50 -10.27
N TRP A 24 -6.38 -15.27 -9.82
CA TRP A 24 -7.06 -14.08 -10.36
C TRP A 24 -6.73 -13.82 -11.84
N GLY A 25 -5.51 -14.16 -12.26
CA GLY A 25 -5.07 -13.99 -13.65
C GLY A 25 -5.50 -15.10 -14.62
N PRO A 26 -5.15 -14.94 -15.90
CA PRO A 26 -5.51 -15.90 -16.94
C PRO A 26 -4.76 -17.23 -16.76
N ARG A 27 -5.36 -18.34 -17.23
CA ARG A 27 -4.70 -19.66 -17.21
C ARG A 27 -3.42 -19.70 -18.05
N LYS A 28 -3.35 -18.87 -19.08
CA LYS A 28 -2.18 -18.62 -19.92
C LYS A 28 -2.03 -17.12 -20.07
N PHE A 29 -0.80 -16.62 -19.98
CA PHE A 29 -0.52 -15.21 -20.21
C PHE A 29 0.34 -15.13 -21.47
N THR A 30 -0.20 -14.56 -22.55
CA THR A 30 0.46 -14.50 -23.87
C THR A 30 0.69 -13.09 -24.35
N SER A 31 -0.01 -12.10 -23.78
CA SER A 31 0.05 -10.72 -24.26
C SER A 31 -0.23 -9.72 -23.15
N LEU A 32 0.54 -8.65 -23.12
CA LEU A 32 0.38 -7.49 -22.25
C LEU A 32 0.05 -6.26 -23.12
N VAL A 33 -1.05 -5.58 -22.80
CA VAL A 33 -1.37 -4.26 -23.36
C VAL A 33 -1.25 -3.23 -22.25
N SER A 34 -0.44 -2.20 -22.43
CA SER A 34 -0.13 -1.23 -21.36
C SER A 34 -0.45 0.20 -21.78
N PHE A 35 -1.05 0.95 -20.85
CA PHE A 35 -1.35 2.38 -20.92
C PHE A 35 -0.64 3.10 -19.77
N GLY A 36 -0.35 4.39 -19.90
CA GLY A 36 0.27 5.13 -18.82
C GLY A 36 1.19 6.27 -19.26
N ASP A 37 2.08 6.65 -18.36
CA ASP A 37 2.98 7.79 -18.56
C ASP A 37 4.45 7.38 -18.78
N SER A 38 5.40 8.21 -18.34
CA SER A 38 6.84 7.98 -18.48
C SER A 38 7.34 6.78 -17.69
N TYR A 39 6.59 6.29 -16.70
CA TYR A 39 6.93 5.04 -16.00
C TYR A 39 6.71 3.81 -16.89
N THR A 40 5.98 3.96 -18.00
CA THR A 40 5.63 2.85 -18.90
C THR A 40 6.05 3.10 -20.34
N ASP A 41 6.15 4.34 -20.81
CA ASP A 41 6.54 4.65 -22.20
C ASP A 41 7.96 4.18 -22.53
N GLN A 42 8.08 3.59 -23.71
CA GLN A 42 9.34 3.11 -24.27
C GLN A 42 9.76 3.90 -25.51
N SER A 43 8.84 4.44 -26.31
CA SER A 43 9.16 5.01 -27.63
C SER A 43 8.11 5.95 -28.20
N ARG A 44 6.91 6.05 -27.64
CA ARG A 44 5.83 6.82 -28.28
C ARG A 44 6.07 8.31 -28.17
N LEU A 45 6.51 8.85 -27.02
CA LEU A 45 6.84 10.28 -26.96
C LEU A 45 7.93 10.65 -27.97
N ASN A 46 8.95 9.80 -28.15
CA ASN A 46 10.00 10.01 -29.15
C ASN A 46 9.44 10.05 -30.58
N TYR A 47 8.43 9.25 -30.89
CA TYR A 47 7.74 9.32 -32.17
C TYR A 47 7.07 10.69 -32.36
N PHE A 48 6.26 11.13 -31.39
CA PHE A 48 5.63 12.45 -31.46
C PHE A 48 6.64 13.58 -31.65
N GLY A 49 7.75 13.56 -30.90
CA GLY A 49 8.82 14.54 -31.05
C GLY A 49 9.43 14.53 -32.46
N SER A 50 9.81 13.36 -32.96
CA SER A 50 10.44 13.22 -34.29
C SER A 50 9.49 13.45 -35.47
N HIS A 51 8.18 13.48 -35.24
CA HIS A 51 7.14 13.68 -36.26
C HIS A 51 6.32 14.96 -36.04
N ASN A 52 6.91 15.97 -35.39
CA ASN A 52 6.32 17.29 -35.19
C ASN A 52 4.90 17.24 -34.58
N GLY A 53 4.72 16.39 -33.56
CA GLY A 53 3.45 16.19 -32.86
C GLY A 53 2.46 15.27 -33.57
N SER A 54 2.80 14.70 -34.72
CA SER A 54 1.94 13.72 -35.39
C SER A 54 1.95 12.38 -34.66
N ALA A 55 0.76 11.81 -34.45
CA ALA A 55 0.62 10.50 -33.84
C ALA A 55 1.16 9.38 -34.75
N PRO A 56 1.70 8.28 -34.17
CA PRO A 56 1.95 7.06 -34.90
C PRO A 56 0.72 6.60 -35.70
N PRO A 57 0.88 6.14 -36.95
CA PRO A 57 -0.24 5.63 -37.73
C PRO A 57 -0.78 4.32 -37.12
N VAL A 58 -2.04 4.00 -37.46
CA VAL A 58 -2.66 2.72 -37.08
C VAL A 58 -1.83 1.56 -37.64
N GLY A 59 -1.57 0.55 -36.81
CA GLY A 59 -0.71 -0.59 -37.14
C GLY A 59 0.78 -0.29 -37.07
N TRP A 60 1.19 0.81 -36.42
CA TRP A 60 2.60 1.09 -36.18
C TRP A 60 3.19 0.11 -35.16
N GLU A 61 4.19 -0.65 -35.58
CA GLU A 61 4.98 -1.51 -34.69
C GLU A 61 5.96 -0.66 -33.89
N GLN A 62 5.75 -0.63 -32.57
CA GLN A 62 6.60 0.12 -31.68
C GLN A 62 8.00 -0.53 -31.61
N PRO A 63 9.09 0.23 -31.86
CA PRO A 63 10.44 -0.29 -31.73
C PRO A 63 10.81 -0.54 -30.26
N ASP A 64 11.72 -1.49 -30.07
CA ASP A 64 12.35 -1.69 -28.76
C ASP A 64 13.34 -0.55 -28.46
N ASN A 65 13.38 -0.09 -27.20
CA ASN A 65 14.22 1.05 -26.80
C ASN A 65 14.59 0.96 -25.31
N ASN A 66 15.88 1.03 -25.01
CA ASN A 66 16.44 1.06 -23.65
C ASN A 66 16.87 2.45 -23.18
N ASN A 67 16.61 3.49 -23.96
CA ASN A 67 16.82 4.87 -23.56
C ASN A 67 15.46 5.49 -23.23
N THR A 68 14.99 5.21 -22.02
CA THR A 68 13.69 5.64 -21.48
C THR A 68 13.88 6.50 -20.23
N ALA A 69 12.77 6.97 -19.64
CA ALA A 69 12.80 7.76 -18.41
C ALA A 69 13.36 7.00 -17.20
N SER A 70 13.44 5.67 -17.24
CA SER A 70 14.05 4.85 -16.18
C SER A 70 15.58 4.69 -16.31
N GLY A 71 16.19 5.33 -17.32
CA GLY A 71 17.61 5.20 -17.64
C GLY A 71 18.02 3.88 -18.30
N GLY A 72 17.02 3.08 -18.70
CA GLY A 72 17.15 1.72 -19.22
C GLY A 72 15.85 1.25 -19.88
N TYR A 73 15.60 -0.06 -19.87
CA TYR A 73 14.29 -0.60 -20.24
C TYR A 73 13.25 -0.38 -19.13
N VAL A 74 12.00 -0.16 -19.51
CA VAL A 74 10.85 -0.03 -18.59
C VAL A 74 10.30 -1.39 -18.14
N TRP A 75 9.52 -1.41 -17.05
CA TRP A 75 8.98 -2.65 -16.47
C TRP A 75 8.21 -3.51 -17.48
N GLY A 76 7.45 -2.91 -18.40
CA GLY A 76 6.69 -3.65 -19.41
C GLY A 76 7.58 -4.49 -20.35
N HIS A 77 8.77 -3.98 -20.68
CA HIS A 77 9.78 -4.72 -21.44
C HIS A 77 10.25 -5.96 -20.67
N TYR A 78 10.53 -5.81 -19.38
CA TYR A 78 10.92 -6.95 -18.54
C TYR A 78 9.81 -7.97 -18.37
N VAL A 79 8.54 -7.55 -18.24
CA VAL A 79 7.41 -8.49 -18.22
C VAL A 79 7.37 -9.30 -19.51
N SER A 80 7.58 -8.66 -20.67
CA SER A 80 7.61 -9.35 -21.96
C SER A 80 8.68 -10.44 -22.01
N GLN A 81 9.86 -10.18 -21.44
CA GLN A 81 10.96 -11.14 -21.38
C GLN A 81 10.73 -12.24 -20.34
N TYR A 82 10.29 -11.88 -19.13
CA TYR A 82 10.13 -12.81 -18.00
C TYR A 82 8.95 -13.76 -18.19
N ALA A 83 7.93 -13.29 -18.91
CA ALA A 83 6.73 -14.07 -19.19
C ALA A 83 6.66 -14.64 -20.61
N ASP A 84 7.57 -14.26 -21.51
CA ASP A 84 7.55 -14.61 -22.94
C ASP A 84 6.21 -14.24 -23.59
N VAL A 85 5.86 -12.94 -23.53
CA VAL A 85 4.56 -12.41 -23.99
C VAL A 85 4.72 -11.28 -25.00
N ASN A 86 3.73 -11.15 -25.89
CA ASN A 86 3.63 -10.00 -26.79
C ASN A 86 3.36 -8.72 -25.97
N LEU A 87 4.19 -7.68 -26.14
CA LEU A 87 3.97 -6.38 -25.51
C LEU A 87 3.39 -5.39 -26.53
N TYR A 88 2.23 -4.82 -26.19
CA TYR A 88 1.61 -3.71 -26.92
C TYR A 88 1.51 -2.51 -26.00
N ASN A 89 2.51 -1.65 -26.05
CA ASN A 89 2.62 -0.49 -25.18
C ASN A 89 2.05 0.75 -25.88
N TYR A 90 1.13 1.44 -25.22
CA TYR A 90 0.48 2.66 -25.67
C TYR A 90 0.84 3.88 -24.84
N ALA A 91 1.56 3.69 -23.72
CA ALA A 91 1.95 4.77 -22.80
C ALA A 91 2.77 5.86 -23.48
N VAL A 92 2.57 7.10 -23.05
CA VAL A 92 3.33 8.27 -23.52
C VAL A 92 3.93 9.02 -22.35
N SER A 93 5.24 9.26 -22.39
CA SER A 93 5.92 10.05 -21.36
C SER A 93 5.31 11.44 -21.23
N GLY A 94 5.00 11.85 -19.99
CA GLY A 94 4.32 13.11 -19.70
C GLY A 94 2.79 13.07 -19.86
N ALA A 95 2.19 11.93 -20.23
CA ALA A 95 0.75 11.77 -20.29
C ALA A 95 0.11 12.00 -18.91
N VAL A 96 -1.06 12.63 -18.95
CA VAL A 96 -2.05 12.61 -17.87
C VAL A 96 -3.18 11.66 -18.26
N CYS A 97 -4.05 11.32 -17.31
CA CYS A 97 -5.23 10.50 -17.65
C CYS A 97 -6.09 11.18 -18.71
N SER A 98 -6.38 12.48 -18.52
CA SER A 98 -7.07 13.30 -19.52
C SER A 98 -6.64 14.76 -19.47
N ASN A 99 -6.41 15.32 -20.65
CA ASN A 99 -6.13 16.74 -20.81
C ASN A 99 -7.35 17.63 -20.49
N GLU A 100 -8.57 17.08 -20.38
CA GLU A 100 -9.74 17.81 -19.90
C GLU A 100 -9.75 18.02 -18.37
N ILE A 101 -8.81 17.39 -17.65
CA ILE A 101 -8.68 17.44 -16.19
C ILE A 101 -7.41 18.19 -15.81
N THR A 102 -6.26 17.75 -16.31
CA THR A 102 -4.92 18.21 -15.89
C THR A 102 -4.05 18.44 -17.14
N PRO A 103 -4.41 19.39 -18.03
CA PRO A 103 -3.72 19.57 -19.31
C PRO A 103 -2.24 19.88 -19.11
N ARG A 104 -1.38 19.17 -19.85
CA ARG A 104 0.08 19.34 -19.77
C ARG A 104 0.65 19.72 -21.13
N THR A 105 1.36 20.84 -21.20
CA THR A 105 1.96 21.34 -22.45
C THR A 105 3.31 20.68 -22.72
N PHE A 106 3.50 20.17 -23.93
CA PHE A 106 4.77 19.74 -24.48
C PHE A 106 5.33 20.79 -25.44
N SER A 107 6.18 21.67 -24.91
CA SER A 107 6.73 22.82 -25.64
C SER A 107 7.48 22.43 -26.93
N TYR A 108 8.12 21.26 -26.95
CA TYR A 108 8.90 20.78 -28.10
C TYR A 108 8.07 20.64 -29.38
N ILE A 109 6.79 20.27 -29.26
CA ILE A 109 5.86 20.15 -30.39
C ILE A 109 4.78 21.24 -30.40
N ASN A 110 4.85 22.21 -29.48
CA ASN A 110 3.86 23.27 -29.29
C ASN A 110 2.41 22.74 -29.18
N ALA A 111 2.22 21.63 -28.46
CA ALA A 111 0.92 21.00 -28.25
C ALA A 111 0.84 20.41 -26.83
N LEU A 112 -0.32 19.85 -26.46
CA LEU A 112 -0.43 19.07 -25.21
C LEU A 112 0.28 17.73 -25.36
N PHE A 113 0.77 17.17 -24.25
CA PHE A 113 1.18 15.78 -24.21
C PHE A 113 -0.02 14.89 -24.60
N PRO A 114 0.18 13.87 -25.46
CA PRO A 114 -0.85 12.87 -25.73
C PRO A 114 -1.23 12.16 -24.42
N SER A 115 -2.50 12.21 -24.05
CA SER A 115 -3.04 11.65 -22.81
C SER A 115 -3.75 10.32 -23.05
N VAL A 116 -4.06 9.61 -21.95
CA VAL A 116 -4.63 8.26 -22.03
C VAL A 116 -5.97 8.24 -22.76
N LEU A 117 -6.92 9.10 -22.37
CA LEU A 117 -8.26 9.13 -23.00
C LEU A 117 -8.26 9.75 -24.40
N GLU A 118 -7.46 10.79 -24.64
CA GLU A 118 -7.49 11.50 -25.92
C GLU A 118 -6.61 10.85 -27.01
N TYR A 119 -5.64 10.00 -26.64
CA TYR A 119 -4.76 9.33 -27.61
C TYR A 119 -4.58 7.82 -27.38
N GLU A 120 -4.14 7.39 -26.20
CA GLU A 120 -3.66 6.00 -26.03
C GLU A 120 -4.77 4.96 -26.24
N VAL A 121 -5.94 5.18 -25.62
CA VAL A 121 -7.12 4.32 -25.79
C VAL A 121 -7.62 4.36 -27.24
N PRO A 122 -7.85 5.53 -27.88
CA PRO A 122 -8.17 5.59 -29.30
C PRO A 122 -7.20 4.84 -30.21
N ALA A 123 -5.89 4.96 -29.99
CA ALA A 123 -4.86 4.28 -30.76
C ALA A 123 -4.97 2.75 -30.62
N PHE A 124 -5.10 2.26 -29.38
CA PHE A 124 -5.36 0.84 -29.12
C PHE A 124 -6.64 0.33 -29.80
N LEU A 125 -7.74 1.08 -29.70
CA LEU A 125 -9.01 0.69 -30.30
C LEU A 125 -8.91 0.63 -31.82
N ALA A 126 -8.15 1.52 -32.45
CA ALA A 126 -7.89 1.49 -33.88
C ALA A 126 -7.06 0.26 -34.28
N ASP A 127 -5.97 -0.01 -33.56
CA ASP A 127 -5.08 -1.16 -33.79
C ASP A 127 -5.79 -2.50 -33.58
N SER A 128 -6.68 -2.59 -32.59
CA SER A 128 -7.46 -3.80 -32.31
C SER A 128 -8.41 -4.22 -33.45
N LYS A 129 -8.75 -3.26 -34.32
CA LYS A 129 -9.58 -3.46 -35.52
C LYS A 129 -8.73 -3.60 -36.79
N HIS A 130 -7.44 -3.27 -36.71
CA HIS A 130 -6.54 -3.26 -37.86
C HIS A 130 -6.09 -4.66 -38.27
N LYS A 131 -5.84 -4.83 -39.56
CA LYS A 131 -5.35 -6.08 -40.15
C LYS A 131 -4.19 -5.81 -41.10
N VAL A 132 -3.13 -6.61 -40.96
CA VAL A 132 -1.98 -6.62 -41.86
C VAL A 132 -2.00 -7.95 -42.62
N SER A 133 -2.06 -7.88 -43.95
CA SER A 133 -2.10 -9.07 -44.82
C SER A 133 -3.16 -10.11 -44.43
N GLY A 134 -4.35 -9.63 -44.03
CA GLY A 134 -5.49 -10.46 -43.63
C GLY A 134 -5.45 -10.99 -42.19
N LYS A 135 -4.34 -10.85 -41.47
CA LYS A 135 -4.21 -11.19 -40.04
C LYS A 135 -4.48 -9.97 -39.16
N LYS A 136 -5.01 -10.18 -37.96
CA LYS A 136 -5.14 -9.10 -36.97
C LYS A 136 -3.75 -8.55 -36.64
N PHE A 137 -3.64 -7.24 -36.54
CA PHE A 137 -2.39 -6.59 -36.11
C PHE A 137 -2.06 -6.95 -34.66
N LEU A 138 -3.06 -6.83 -33.76
CA LEU A 138 -2.92 -7.26 -32.37
C LEU A 138 -3.26 -8.75 -32.21
N ASP A 139 -2.33 -9.52 -31.67
CA ASP A 139 -2.54 -10.88 -31.18
C ASP A 139 -2.88 -10.81 -29.68
N ILE A 140 -4.15 -10.53 -29.38
CA ILE A 140 -4.67 -10.31 -28.02
C ILE A 140 -5.89 -11.19 -27.70
N PRO A 141 -5.69 -12.51 -27.52
CA PRO A 141 -6.79 -13.40 -27.15
C PRO A 141 -7.41 -13.00 -25.79
N PRO A 142 -8.73 -12.73 -25.70
CA PRO A 142 -9.36 -12.17 -24.49
C PRO A 142 -9.15 -12.95 -23.19
N ARG A 143 -8.87 -14.26 -23.28
CA ARG A 143 -8.64 -15.14 -22.12
C ARG A 143 -7.18 -15.28 -21.73
N GLU A 144 -6.26 -14.66 -22.48
CA GLU A 144 -4.81 -14.81 -22.31
C GLU A 144 -4.07 -13.45 -22.32
N THR A 145 -4.81 -12.36 -22.51
CA THR A 145 -4.28 -10.98 -22.50
C THR A 145 -4.55 -10.29 -21.17
N VAL A 146 -3.52 -9.65 -20.62
CA VAL A 146 -3.61 -8.74 -19.47
C VAL A 146 -3.49 -7.30 -19.97
N TYR A 147 -4.30 -6.42 -19.41
CA TYR A 147 -4.32 -4.98 -19.67
C TYR A 147 -3.82 -4.27 -18.42
N SER A 148 -2.88 -3.35 -18.56
CA SER A 148 -2.36 -2.59 -17.42
C SER A 148 -2.48 -1.09 -17.65
N ILE A 149 -2.69 -0.34 -16.58
CA ILE A 149 -2.58 1.11 -16.60
C ILE A 149 -1.79 1.60 -15.39
N TRP A 150 -0.78 2.44 -15.65
CA TRP A 150 -0.05 3.16 -14.60
C TRP A 150 0.00 4.64 -14.94
N ILE A 151 -0.85 5.42 -14.27
CA ILE A 151 -1.06 6.83 -14.58
C ILE A 151 -1.33 7.61 -13.30
N GLY A 152 -1.09 8.92 -13.36
CA GLY A 152 -1.44 9.88 -12.31
C GLY A 152 -0.25 10.59 -11.68
N THR A 153 0.98 10.19 -12.02
CA THR A 153 2.21 10.92 -11.64
C THR A 153 2.16 12.37 -12.13
N ASN A 154 1.71 12.57 -13.37
CA ASN A 154 1.56 13.91 -13.96
C ASN A 154 0.26 14.60 -13.53
N ASP A 155 -0.82 13.86 -13.27
CA ASP A 155 -2.10 14.42 -12.83
C ASP A 155 -1.99 15.03 -11.42
N LEU A 156 -1.35 14.32 -10.48
CA LEU A 156 -1.14 14.84 -9.12
C LEU A 156 0.07 15.77 -9.03
N GLY A 157 0.95 15.72 -10.01
CA GLY A 157 2.24 16.39 -10.01
C GLY A 157 2.21 17.90 -10.27
N ASN A 158 3.41 18.44 -10.49
CA ASN A 158 3.62 19.87 -10.72
C ASN A 158 2.86 20.39 -11.96
N TYR A 159 2.37 21.63 -11.85
CA TYR A 159 1.47 22.26 -12.82
C TYR A 159 0.14 21.53 -13.01
N ALA A 160 -0.26 20.71 -12.04
CA ALA A 160 -1.55 20.04 -11.95
C ALA A 160 -2.10 20.16 -10.51
N PHE A 161 -2.57 19.07 -9.87
CA PHE A 161 -3.26 19.17 -8.58
C PHE A 161 -2.39 19.68 -7.41
N ILE A 162 -1.08 19.38 -7.36
CA ILE A 162 -0.24 19.89 -6.26
C ILE A 162 -0.06 21.41 -6.27
N THR A 163 -0.20 22.04 -7.44
CA THR A 163 -0.09 23.49 -7.65
C THR A 163 -1.43 24.15 -7.96
N ASP A 164 -2.56 23.46 -7.72
CA ASP A 164 -3.91 23.98 -7.98
C ASP A 164 -4.11 24.45 -9.44
N SER A 165 -3.45 23.79 -10.38
CA SER A 165 -3.36 24.19 -11.79
C SER A 165 -4.23 23.33 -12.73
N GLN A 166 -4.97 22.36 -12.18
CA GLN A 166 -5.98 21.61 -12.93
C GLN A 166 -7.04 22.51 -13.57
N VAL A 167 -7.79 21.98 -14.53
CA VAL A 167 -8.95 22.67 -15.12
C VAL A 167 -9.93 23.08 -14.03
N LYS A 168 -10.48 24.30 -14.15
CA LYS A 168 -11.42 24.86 -13.18
C LYS A 168 -12.56 23.87 -12.89
N ASN A 169 -12.87 23.70 -11.59
CA ASN A 169 -13.88 22.78 -11.05
C ASN A 169 -13.57 21.29 -11.19
N LYS A 170 -12.36 20.90 -11.60
CA LYS A 170 -11.92 19.50 -11.55
C LYS A 170 -11.26 19.17 -10.21
N THR A 171 -11.41 17.93 -9.80
CA THR A 171 -11.00 17.38 -8.51
C THR A 171 -10.31 16.03 -8.69
N ILE A 172 -9.62 15.54 -7.67
CA ILE A 172 -8.94 14.22 -7.71
C ILE A 172 -9.93 13.08 -8.07
N PRO A 173 -11.18 13.05 -7.57
CA PRO A 173 -12.19 12.12 -8.06
C PRO A 173 -12.43 12.15 -9.57
N ASP A 174 -12.33 13.29 -10.25
CA ASP A 174 -12.46 13.35 -11.71
C ASP A 174 -11.31 12.59 -12.39
N TYR A 175 -10.08 12.74 -11.89
CA TYR A 175 -8.92 11.97 -12.35
C TYR A 175 -9.13 10.47 -12.12
N ILE A 176 -9.58 10.07 -10.93
CA ILE A 176 -9.86 8.66 -10.60
C ILE A 176 -10.91 8.09 -11.55
N ASN A 177 -12.00 8.82 -11.80
CA ASN A 177 -13.07 8.41 -12.72
C ASN A 177 -12.56 8.29 -14.17
N CYS A 178 -11.62 9.14 -14.58
CA CYS A 178 -10.95 9.00 -15.87
C CYS A 178 -10.24 7.65 -15.99
N VAL A 179 -9.51 7.21 -14.96
CA VAL A 179 -8.82 5.91 -14.96
C VAL A 179 -9.82 4.76 -15.13
N TYR A 180 -10.97 4.79 -14.44
CA TYR A 180 -12.01 3.77 -14.62
C TYR A 180 -12.68 3.82 -15.99
N SER A 181 -12.87 5.01 -16.58
CA SER A 181 -13.36 5.15 -17.95
C SER A 181 -12.44 4.48 -18.97
N VAL A 182 -11.12 4.50 -18.75
CA VAL A 182 -10.16 3.75 -19.58
C VAL A 182 -10.42 2.25 -19.46
N LEU A 183 -10.55 1.72 -18.24
CA LEU A 183 -10.82 0.30 -18.00
C LEU A 183 -12.16 -0.12 -18.63
N ASP A 184 -13.20 0.70 -18.53
CA ASP A 184 -14.51 0.46 -19.14
C ASP A 184 -14.42 0.36 -20.67
N GLN A 185 -13.67 1.26 -21.31
CA GLN A 185 -13.48 1.24 -22.77
C GLN A 185 -12.70 0.00 -23.22
N VAL A 186 -11.67 -0.41 -22.48
CA VAL A 186 -10.92 -1.64 -22.77
C VAL A 186 -11.79 -2.88 -22.53
N TYR A 187 -12.61 -2.89 -21.48
CA TYR A 187 -13.57 -3.97 -21.21
C TYR A 187 -14.63 -4.11 -22.32
N ALA A 188 -15.16 -2.98 -22.79
CA ALA A 188 -16.07 -2.91 -23.94
C ALA A 188 -15.42 -3.46 -25.21
N ASN A 189 -14.09 -3.34 -25.34
CA ASN A 189 -13.29 -3.94 -26.41
C ASN A 189 -12.82 -5.39 -26.10
N SER A 190 -13.56 -6.12 -25.27
CA SER A 190 -13.32 -7.52 -24.89
C SER A 190 -12.16 -7.78 -23.92
N GLY A 191 -11.54 -6.76 -23.31
CA GLY A 191 -10.54 -6.96 -22.26
C GLY A 191 -11.12 -7.60 -20.99
N ARG A 192 -10.38 -8.48 -20.31
CA ARG A 192 -10.90 -9.27 -19.17
C ARG A 192 -10.01 -9.28 -17.92
N TYR A 193 -8.70 -9.18 -18.08
CA TYR A 193 -7.75 -9.18 -16.97
C TYR A 193 -7.09 -7.81 -16.89
N PHE A 194 -7.28 -7.11 -15.78
CA PHE A 194 -6.88 -5.71 -15.63
C PHE A 194 -5.99 -5.53 -14.42
N VAL A 195 -4.77 -5.03 -14.62
CA VAL A 195 -3.89 -4.59 -13.55
C VAL A 195 -3.88 -3.07 -13.51
N LEU A 196 -4.61 -2.50 -12.54
CA LEU A 196 -4.43 -1.10 -12.18
C LEU A 196 -3.20 -0.99 -11.30
N MET A 197 -2.18 -0.27 -11.76
CA MET A 197 -0.99 0.01 -10.98
C MET A 197 -1.31 1.20 -10.07
N ASN A 198 -1.24 1.01 -8.76
CA ASN A 198 -1.39 2.11 -7.80
C ASN A 198 -0.38 3.22 -8.09
N LEU A 199 -0.75 4.45 -7.71
CA LEU A 199 0.18 5.57 -7.75
C LEU A 199 1.43 5.22 -6.96
N ALA A 200 2.60 5.53 -7.53
CA ALA A 200 3.84 5.49 -6.77
C ALA A 200 3.71 6.37 -5.53
N PRO A 201 4.43 6.06 -4.44
CA PRO A 201 4.48 6.93 -3.27
C PRO A 201 5.29 8.20 -3.61
N LEU A 202 4.69 9.12 -4.39
CA LEU A 202 5.38 10.26 -4.99
C LEU A 202 6.01 11.17 -3.94
N GLN A 203 5.44 11.25 -2.73
CA GLN A 203 6.04 11.95 -1.59
C GLN A 203 7.42 11.40 -1.17
N LEU A 204 7.81 10.22 -1.64
CA LEU A 204 9.13 9.61 -1.43
C LEU A 204 10.05 9.76 -2.65
N ALA A 205 9.52 10.16 -3.81
CA ALA A 205 10.34 10.50 -4.97
C ALA A 205 11.14 11.78 -4.67
N PRO A 206 12.43 11.89 -5.06
CA PRO A 206 13.24 13.07 -4.72
C PRO A 206 12.61 14.42 -5.13
N LEU A 207 11.79 14.43 -6.18
CA LEU A 207 11.06 15.62 -6.65
C LEU A 207 10.01 16.10 -5.64
N TYR A 208 9.46 15.26 -4.77
CA TYR A 208 8.46 15.67 -3.77
C TYR A 208 8.82 15.31 -2.34
N ALA A 209 9.93 14.60 -2.11
CA ALA A 209 10.37 14.22 -0.77
C ALA A 209 10.70 15.42 0.12
N THR A 210 10.63 15.19 1.43
CA THR A 210 11.19 16.10 2.43
C THR A 210 12.71 16.15 2.29
N LEU A 211 13.33 17.25 2.72
CA LEU A 211 14.79 17.43 2.64
C LEU A 211 15.55 16.27 3.31
N GLU A 212 15.07 15.83 4.48
CA GLU A 212 15.64 14.70 5.24
C GLU A 212 15.57 13.35 4.51
N ASN A 213 14.68 13.21 3.52
CA ASN A 213 14.49 12.00 2.72
C ASN A 213 15.02 12.15 1.27
N GLY A 214 15.95 13.08 1.03
CA GLY A 214 16.54 13.29 -0.30
C GLY A 214 15.76 14.23 -1.21
N GLY A 215 14.79 14.96 -0.66
CA GLY A 215 14.03 15.98 -1.37
C GLY A 215 14.91 17.06 -1.98
N VAL A 216 14.70 17.37 -3.26
CA VAL A 216 15.45 18.41 -3.98
C VAL A 216 14.67 19.71 -4.10
N GLY A 217 15.36 20.84 -4.29
CA GLY A 217 14.74 22.13 -4.64
C GLY A 217 14.29 22.21 -6.10
N ALA A 218 14.24 23.42 -6.63
CA ALA A 218 14.03 23.67 -8.06
C ALA A 218 14.98 22.81 -8.92
N ASN A 219 14.44 22.22 -9.99
CA ASN A 219 15.13 21.32 -10.92
C ASN A 219 14.46 21.38 -12.30
N HIS A 220 14.94 20.63 -13.29
CA HIS A 220 14.43 20.71 -14.66
C HIS A 220 12.99 20.22 -14.83
N TYR A 221 12.48 19.38 -13.92
CA TYR A 221 11.07 18.98 -13.92
C TYR A 221 10.17 20.06 -13.32
N TRP A 222 10.64 20.81 -12.31
CA TRP A 222 9.89 21.86 -11.64
C TRP A 222 10.79 23.08 -11.31
N PRO A 223 11.07 23.94 -12.31
CA PRO A 223 12.04 25.04 -12.16
C PRO A 223 11.65 26.12 -11.14
N ASP A 224 10.35 26.30 -10.91
CA ASP A 224 9.77 27.24 -9.93
C ASP A 224 9.22 26.52 -8.69
N LYS A 225 9.79 25.37 -8.34
CA LYS A 225 9.39 24.60 -7.15
C LYS A 225 9.49 25.45 -5.87
N PRO A 226 8.44 25.48 -5.02
CA PRO A 226 8.48 26.19 -3.74
C PRO A 226 9.53 25.65 -2.76
N ASP A 227 10.12 26.55 -1.96
CA ASP A 227 11.14 26.21 -0.95
C ASP A 227 10.62 25.32 0.19
N ASN A 228 9.30 25.35 0.47
CA ASN A 228 8.71 24.54 1.53
C ASN A 228 8.50 23.09 1.07
N LEU A 229 9.60 22.32 1.07
CA LEU A 229 9.62 20.91 0.68
C LEU A 229 8.72 20.05 1.57
N THR A 230 8.65 20.37 2.86
CA THR A 230 7.80 19.66 3.82
C THR A 230 6.32 19.79 3.44
N LEU A 231 5.84 21.01 3.21
CA LEU A 231 4.45 21.24 2.78
C LEU A 231 4.15 20.51 1.46
N THR A 232 5.06 20.61 0.50
CA THR A 232 4.93 19.95 -0.81
C THR A 232 4.83 18.43 -0.65
N SER A 233 5.70 17.83 0.17
CA SER A 233 5.73 16.39 0.42
C SER A 233 4.46 15.87 1.08
N TYR A 234 4.00 16.52 2.16
CA TYR A 234 2.79 16.09 2.86
C TYR A 234 1.52 16.32 2.02
N ARG A 235 1.47 17.40 1.22
CA ARG A 235 0.38 17.61 0.26
C ARG A 235 0.35 16.51 -0.79
N MET A 236 1.51 16.10 -1.33
CA MET A 236 1.59 14.98 -2.27
C MET A 236 1.14 13.67 -1.61
N TRP A 237 1.57 13.41 -0.38
CA TRP A 237 1.19 12.23 0.40
C TRP A 237 -0.33 12.12 0.57
N GLU A 238 -1.00 13.20 0.97
CA GLU A 238 -2.46 13.24 1.13
C GLU A 238 -3.18 12.87 -0.18
N GLN A 239 -2.73 13.42 -1.31
CA GLN A 239 -3.33 13.14 -2.62
C GLN A 239 -3.12 11.69 -3.07
N VAL A 240 -1.88 11.19 -2.97
CA VAL A 240 -1.53 9.81 -3.34
C VAL A 240 -2.25 8.82 -2.45
N ALA A 241 -2.24 9.02 -1.13
CA ALA A 241 -2.92 8.14 -0.18
C ALA A 241 -4.42 8.09 -0.46
N THR A 242 -5.05 9.25 -0.73
CA THR A 242 -6.47 9.32 -1.06
C THR A 242 -6.78 8.53 -2.33
N ALA A 243 -6.05 8.77 -3.42
CA ALA A 243 -6.30 8.08 -4.69
C ALA A 243 -6.02 6.57 -4.60
N ASN A 244 -4.96 6.14 -3.92
CA ASN A 244 -4.66 4.73 -3.70
C ASN A 244 -5.68 4.04 -2.79
N ASP A 245 -6.22 4.71 -1.77
CA ASP A 245 -7.29 4.13 -0.94
C ASP A 245 -8.55 3.89 -1.78
N VAL A 246 -8.89 4.81 -2.69
CA VAL A 246 -9.99 4.60 -3.65
C VAL A 246 -9.70 3.46 -4.63
N PHE A 247 -8.47 3.37 -5.18
CA PHE A 247 -8.08 2.27 -6.06
C PHE A 247 -8.15 0.91 -5.36
N LYS A 248 -7.72 0.83 -4.10
CA LYS A 248 -7.81 -0.38 -3.28
C LYS A 248 -9.25 -0.85 -3.08
N TYR A 249 -10.22 0.05 -3.01
CA TYR A 249 -11.64 -0.34 -2.90
C TYR A 249 -12.24 -0.89 -4.18
N GLN A 250 -11.62 -0.61 -5.32
CA GLN A 250 -12.14 -0.94 -6.64
C GLN A 250 -11.27 -1.95 -7.40
N THR A 251 -10.04 -2.21 -6.94
CA THR A 251 -9.08 -3.15 -7.55
C THR A 251 -8.28 -3.90 -6.48
N PRO A 252 -8.00 -5.21 -6.69
CA PRO A 252 -7.44 -6.07 -5.64
C PRO A 252 -5.90 -6.05 -5.50
N TYR A 253 -5.17 -5.20 -6.21
CA TYR A 253 -3.69 -5.27 -6.26
C TYR A 253 -2.99 -3.92 -6.13
N GLU A 254 -1.87 -3.91 -5.41
CA GLU A 254 -1.00 -2.76 -5.16
C GLU A 254 0.44 -3.11 -5.56
N VAL A 255 1.07 -2.26 -6.39
CA VAL A 255 2.49 -2.39 -6.74
C VAL A 255 3.34 -1.86 -5.59
N LEU A 256 4.22 -2.71 -5.09
CA LEU A 256 4.91 -2.55 -3.80
C LEU A 256 6.15 -1.63 -3.87
N LEU A 257 6.05 -0.44 -4.45
CA LEU A 257 7.14 0.54 -4.44
C LEU A 257 7.52 0.98 -3.01
N SER A 258 6.53 1.12 -2.12
CA SER A 258 6.80 1.46 -0.71
C SER A 258 7.59 0.36 0.01
N GLU A 259 7.31 -0.91 -0.30
CA GLU A 259 8.03 -2.04 0.28
C GLU A 259 9.51 -2.05 -0.14
N MET A 260 9.79 -1.66 -1.40
CA MET A 260 11.17 -1.50 -1.88
C MET A 260 11.90 -0.39 -1.12
N TYR A 261 11.20 0.69 -0.78
CA TYR A 261 11.76 1.80 -0.01
C TYR A 261 12.08 1.41 1.44
N TYR A 262 11.16 0.73 2.13
CA TYR A 262 11.35 0.37 3.56
C TYR A 262 12.16 -0.91 3.79
N ASN A 263 12.19 -1.83 2.80
CA ASN A 263 12.95 -3.09 2.86
C ASN A 263 13.94 -3.24 1.70
N PRO A 264 14.87 -2.28 1.50
CA PRO A 264 15.61 -2.14 0.24
C PRO A 264 16.62 -3.26 -0.02
N THR A 265 17.21 -3.85 1.02
CA THR A 265 18.17 -4.96 0.89
C THR A 265 17.55 -6.25 0.36
N LYS A 266 16.22 -6.35 0.28
CA LYS A 266 15.55 -7.47 -0.37
C LYS A 266 15.58 -7.33 -1.90
N TYR A 267 15.59 -6.10 -2.42
CA TYR A 267 15.33 -5.80 -3.82
C TYR A 267 16.56 -5.24 -4.56
N PHE A 268 17.41 -4.51 -3.85
CA PHE A 268 18.60 -3.85 -4.38
C PHE A 268 19.87 -4.51 -3.82
N ASN A 269 20.18 -5.71 -4.30
CA ASN A 269 21.40 -6.46 -3.97
C ASN A 269 22.51 -6.25 -5.01
N GLY A 270 22.62 -5.01 -5.47
CA GLY A 270 23.51 -4.63 -6.55
C GLY A 270 24.95 -4.42 -6.11
N SER A 271 25.66 -3.66 -6.94
CA SER A 271 27.10 -3.39 -6.85
C SER A 271 27.50 -2.50 -5.68
N ALA A 272 26.53 -1.91 -4.97
CA ALA A 272 26.71 -1.09 -3.78
C ALA A 272 25.51 -1.26 -2.82
N PRO A 273 25.59 -0.75 -1.57
CA PRO A 273 24.43 -0.71 -0.68
C PRO A 273 23.25 0.02 -1.32
N ALA A 274 22.05 -0.48 -1.04
CA ALA A 274 20.82 0.07 -1.60
C ALA A 274 20.63 1.56 -1.24
N ASN A 275 20.28 2.37 -2.23
CA ASN A 275 20.02 3.79 -2.11
C ASN A 275 18.60 4.11 -2.58
N VAL A 276 17.72 4.42 -1.63
CA VAL A 276 16.29 4.68 -1.87
C VAL A 276 15.89 6.14 -1.76
N THR A 277 16.78 7.00 -1.28
CA THR A 277 16.53 8.45 -1.11
C THR A 277 17.28 9.30 -2.14
N GLY A 278 18.43 8.85 -2.60
CA GLY A 278 19.16 9.44 -3.72
C GLY A 278 18.70 8.89 -5.07
N PHE A 279 19.25 9.45 -6.14
CA PHE A 279 18.98 9.06 -7.52
C PHE A 279 20.28 9.01 -8.34
N ASN A 280 20.23 8.33 -9.48
CA ASN A 280 21.43 8.02 -10.26
C ASN A 280 21.88 9.14 -11.22
N ASN A 281 20.94 9.76 -11.93
CA ASN A 281 21.18 10.67 -13.05
C ASN A 281 20.87 12.10 -12.63
N HIS A 282 21.90 12.94 -12.56
CA HIS A 282 21.80 14.32 -12.12
C HIS A 282 21.94 15.27 -13.31
N CYS A 283 20.96 16.13 -13.52
CA CYS A 283 20.97 17.12 -14.60
C CYS A 283 21.02 18.55 -14.05
N THR A 284 21.48 19.50 -14.89
CA THR A 284 21.36 20.94 -14.62
C THR A 284 19.90 21.39 -14.66
N LEU A 285 19.59 22.58 -14.12
CA LEU A 285 18.21 23.12 -14.04
C LEU A 285 17.49 23.20 -15.40
N ASP A 286 18.21 23.34 -16.50
CA ASP A 286 17.68 23.35 -17.87
C ASP A 286 17.57 21.94 -18.48
N GLY A 287 17.96 20.90 -17.74
CA GLY A 287 18.00 19.51 -18.20
C GLY A 287 19.11 19.19 -19.20
N GLY A 288 20.02 20.14 -19.49
CA GLY A 288 20.96 20.04 -20.60
C GLY A 288 22.20 19.18 -20.32
N GLN A 289 22.86 19.38 -19.17
CA GLN A 289 24.07 18.64 -18.79
C GLN A 289 23.76 17.62 -17.72
N CYS A 290 23.86 16.33 -18.04
CA CYS A 290 23.55 15.23 -17.12
C CYS A 290 24.77 14.36 -16.82
N THR A 291 24.93 13.96 -15.57
CA THR A 291 25.98 13.05 -15.09
C THR A 291 25.37 11.91 -14.28
N ARG A 292 25.79 10.68 -14.56
CA ARG A 292 25.34 9.48 -13.84
C ARG A 292 26.34 9.08 -12.75
N LEU A 293 25.82 8.72 -11.58
CA LEU A 293 26.60 8.11 -10.51
C LEU A 293 26.96 6.64 -10.82
N PRO A 294 28.05 6.10 -10.24
CA PRO A 294 28.36 4.67 -10.36
C PRO A 294 27.31 3.79 -9.65
N SER A 295 27.31 2.49 -9.95
CA SER A 295 26.39 1.48 -9.37
C SER A 295 24.89 1.80 -9.54
N PRO A 296 24.41 2.03 -10.78
CA PRO A 296 23.01 2.38 -11.05
C PRO A 296 22.01 1.31 -10.58
N ASP A 297 22.46 0.06 -10.48
CA ASP A 297 21.70 -1.09 -9.97
C ASP A 297 21.38 -1.02 -8.46
N SER A 298 22.00 -0.09 -7.75
CA SER A 298 21.82 0.09 -6.31
C SER A 298 20.82 1.21 -5.98
N PHE A 299 20.39 1.99 -6.97
CA PHE A 299 19.45 3.09 -6.78
C PHE A 299 18.02 2.66 -7.06
N MET A 300 17.08 3.08 -6.21
CA MET A 300 15.65 2.96 -6.48
C MET A 300 15.19 3.96 -7.54
N TRP A 301 15.77 5.16 -7.56
CA TRP A 301 15.39 6.26 -8.45
C TRP A 301 16.45 6.48 -9.54
N PHE A 302 16.01 6.61 -10.78
CA PHE A 302 16.90 7.02 -11.87
C PHE A 302 17.21 8.50 -11.78
N ASP A 303 16.21 9.34 -11.67
CA ASP A 303 16.34 10.78 -11.53
C ASP A 303 15.43 11.29 -10.39
N GLU A 304 15.07 12.57 -10.37
CA GLU A 304 14.25 13.15 -9.32
C GLU A 304 12.84 12.55 -9.25
N LEU A 305 12.34 11.91 -10.31
CA LEU A 305 10.94 11.46 -10.40
C LEU A 305 10.80 10.00 -10.82
N HIS A 306 11.69 9.48 -11.66
CA HIS A 306 11.49 8.21 -12.34
C HIS A 306 12.14 7.03 -11.59
N PRO A 307 11.46 5.87 -11.51
CA PRO A 307 12.07 4.65 -10.99
C PRO A 307 13.29 4.27 -11.83
N SER A 308 14.28 3.63 -11.21
CA SER A 308 15.43 3.11 -11.93
C SER A 308 15.07 1.86 -12.74
N GLN A 309 15.90 1.55 -13.73
CA GLN A 309 15.84 0.27 -14.44
C GLN A 309 15.80 -0.94 -13.48
N ARG A 310 16.53 -0.90 -12.35
CA ARG A 310 16.48 -2.00 -11.37
C ARG A 310 15.12 -2.07 -10.69
N THR A 311 14.54 -0.94 -10.31
CA THR A 311 13.18 -0.88 -9.75
C THR A 311 12.16 -1.44 -10.74
N ASP A 312 12.29 -1.12 -12.03
CA ASP A 312 11.44 -1.66 -13.09
C ASP A 312 11.53 -3.18 -13.27
N GLN A 313 12.73 -3.75 -13.08
CA GLN A 313 12.89 -5.22 -13.05
C GLN A 313 12.10 -5.84 -11.90
N VAL A 314 12.16 -5.25 -10.71
CA VAL A 314 11.45 -5.76 -9.53
C VAL A 314 9.93 -5.60 -9.71
N ILE A 315 9.47 -4.48 -10.27
CA ILE A 315 8.05 -4.29 -10.61
C ILE A 315 7.58 -5.38 -11.57
N ALA A 316 8.38 -5.69 -12.61
CA ALA A 316 8.05 -6.74 -13.56
C ALA A 316 8.01 -8.14 -12.91
N GLU A 317 8.94 -8.45 -12.00
CA GLU A 317 8.94 -9.69 -11.23
C GLU A 317 7.64 -9.85 -10.42
N GLU A 318 7.24 -8.82 -9.67
CA GLU A 318 6.01 -8.82 -8.87
C GLU A 318 4.75 -8.86 -9.74
N PHE A 319 4.72 -8.12 -10.84
CA PHE A 319 3.63 -8.14 -11.81
C PHE A 319 3.39 -9.56 -12.36
N VAL A 320 4.46 -10.27 -12.74
CA VAL A 320 4.36 -11.62 -13.28
C VAL A 320 3.86 -12.62 -12.21
N LYS A 321 4.30 -12.49 -10.95
CA LYS A 321 3.80 -13.33 -9.85
C LYS A 321 2.30 -13.17 -9.64
N VAL A 322 1.82 -11.93 -9.70
CA VAL A 322 0.40 -11.58 -9.50
C VAL A 322 -0.45 -12.12 -10.63
N VAL A 323 -0.01 -11.91 -11.88
CA VAL A 323 -0.72 -12.42 -13.07
C VAL A 323 -0.76 -13.95 -13.08
N ARG A 324 0.31 -14.63 -12.65
CA ARG A 324 0.35 -16.10 -12.58
C ARG A 324 -0.42 -16.66 -11.38
N GLY A 325 -0.85 -15.81 -10.44
CA GLY A 325 -1.56 -16.24 -9.23
C GLY A 325 -0.69 -17.07 -8.28
N THR A 326 0.64 -17.03 -8.43
CA THR A 326 1.57 -17.76 -7.55
C THR A 326 1.69 -17.13 -6.17
N ASP A 327 1.16 -15.91 -5.98
CA ASP A 327 1.12 -15.18 -4.71
C ASP A 327 -0.27 -14.59 -4.42
N PHE A 328 -1.37 -15.31 -4.71
CA PHE A 328 -2.70 -14.90 -4.22
C PHE A 328 -2.80 -14.98 -2.68
N THR A 329 -1.78 -15.53 -2.04
CA THR A 329 -1.54 -15.41 -0.61
C THR A 329 -0.24 -14.64 -0.38
N MET A 330 -0.28 -13.32 -0.49
CA MET A 330 0.33 -12.53 0.59
C MET A 330 -0.49 -12.76 1.87
N SER A 331 -0.49 -14.01 2.37
CA SER A 331 -0.41 -14.17 3.79
C SER A 331 0.93 -13.55 4.12
N TYR A 332 0.93 -12.31 4.59
CA TYR A 332 2.08 -11.74 5.28
C TYR A 332 2.43 -12.76 6.37
N ALA A 333 3.35 -13.67 6.08
CA ALA A 333 3.98 -14.46 7.10
C ALA A 333 4.65 -13.42 7.97
N LEU A 334 4.05 -13.15 9.12
CA LEU A 334 4.51 -12.11 10.02
C LEU A 334 6.01 -12.31 10.23
N PRO A 335 6.86 -11.26 10.11
CA PRO A 335 8.30 -11.44 10.19
C PRO A 335 8.72 -12.12 11.50
N GLU A 336 9.89 -12.76 11.51
CA GLU A 336 10.39 -13.44 12.71
C GLU A 336 10.59 -12.47 13.88
N VAL A 337 10.15 -12.91 15.05
CA VAL A 337 10.27 -12.15 16.29
C VAL A 337 11.48 -12.61 17.09
N GLN A 338 12.00 -11.73 17.95
CA GLN A 338 13.14 -12.00 18.81
C GLN A 338 12.70 -11.94 20.27
N PRO A 339 13.04 -12.92 21.11
CA PRO A 339 12.80 -12.84 22.55
C PRO A 339 13.45 -11.60 23.17
N PRO A 340 12.79 -10.94 24.14
CA PRO A 340 13.41 -9.87 24.90
C PRO A 340 14.60 -10.40 25.73
N PRO A 341 15.54 -9.54 26.16
CA PRO A 341 16.70 -9.97 26.96
C PRO A 341 16.34 -10.66 28.29
N TYR A 342 15.17 -10.35 28.82
CA TYR A 342 14.55 -10.98 29.98
C TYR A 342 13.03 -10.95 29.81
N PRO A 343 12.27 -11.82 30.51
CA PRO A 343 10.82 -11.79 30.40
C PRO A 343 10.25 -10.42 30.76
N ILE A 344 9.26 -9.97 29.98
CA ILE A 344 8.59 -8.67 30.16
C ILE A 344 7.11 -8.88 30.38
N ALA A 345 6.59 -8.31 31.46
CA ALA A 345 5.18 -8.45 31.78
C ALA A 345 4.62 -7.28 32.58
N ILE A 346 3.33 -7.02 32.39
CA ILE A 346 2.47 -6.36 33.39
C ILE A 346 1.75 -7.41 34.25
N ARG A 347 1.63 -8.65 33.74
CA ARG A 347 1.12 -9.83 34.44
C ARG A 347 1.95 -11.08 34.13
N PRO A 348 2.76 -11.58 35.07
CA PRO A 348 3.64 -12.73 34.85
C PRO A 348 2.91 -13.99 34.38
N GLU A 349 1.66 -14.17 34.79
CA GLU A 349 0.85 -15.36 34.45
C GLU A 349 0.50 -15.43 32.95
N SER A 350 0.60 -14.31 32.23
CA SER A 350 0.27 -14.20 30.81
C SER A 350 1.52 -14.19 29.91
N ILE A 351 2.70 -14.45 30.47
CA ILE A 351 3.94 -14.62 29.69
C ILE A 351 3.86 -15.89 28.86
N THR A 352 4.05 -15.77 27.55
CA THR A 352 4.11 -16.93 26.67
C THR A 352 5.46 -17.66 26.77
N ARG A 353 5.43 -18.99 26.76
CA ARG A 353 6.62 -19.87 26.82
C ARG A 353 7.21 -20.23 25.46
N HIS A 354 6.53 -19.84 24.40
CA HIS A 354 6.99 -20.02 23.02
C HIS A 354 6.44 -18.87 22.20
N GLU A 355 6.90 -18.77 20.97
CA GLU A 355 6.32 -17.86 20.01
C GLU A 355 4.83 -18.18 19.80
N VAL A 356 3.98 -17.15 19.80
CA VAL A 356 2.53 -17.28 19.71
C VAL A 356 1.96 -16.28 18.72
N ILE A 357 0.97 -16.70 17.93
CA ILE A 357 0.14 -15.81 17.13
C ILE A 357 -1.20 -15.64 17.84
N VAL A 358 -1.57 -14.38 18.10
CA VAL A 358 -2.89 -14.01 18.61
C VAL A 358 -3.66 -13.21 17.57
N THR A 359 -4.99 -13.29 17.62
CA THR A 359 -5.90 -12.48 16.83
C THR A 359 -6.59 -11.48 17.75
N VAL A 360 -6.56 -10.20 17.37
CA VAL A 360 -7.28 -9.14 18.07
C VAL A 360 -8.40 -8.66 17.16
N THR A 361 -9.65 -8.70 17.61
CA THR A 361 -10.82 -8.35 16.80
C THR A 361 -11.61 -7.26 17.49
N ASN A 362 -11.88 -6.14 16.80
CA ASN A 362 -12.87 -5.17 17.24
C ASN A 362 -14.27 -5.77 17.04
N ARG A 363 -15.07 -5.89 18.10
CA ARG A 363 -16.32 -6.65 18.04
C ARG A 363 -17.43 -5.87 17.30
N PRO A 364 -18.23 -6.52 16.44
CA PRO A 364 -19.40 -5.91 15.81
C PRO A 364 -20.54 -5.68 16.81
N GLU A 365 -21.51 -4.84 16.45
CA GLU A 365 -22.67 -4.51 17.31
C GLU A 365 -23.46 -5.76 17.75
N PRO A 366 -24.12 -5.76 18.94
CA PRO A 366 -24.53 -4.61 19.77
C PRO A 366 -23.43 -4.02 20.66
N TRP A 367 -22.20 -4.54 20.55
CA TRP A 367 -21.00 -4.12 21.26
C TRP A 367 -20.46 -2.76 20.75
N HIS A 368 -19.84 -1.98 21.63
CA HIS A 368 -19.37 -0.63 21.34
C HIS A 368 -18.11 -0.66 20.47
N SER A 369 -17.78 0.41 19.74
CA SER A 369 -16.52 0.54 18.96
C SER A 369 -15.23 0.41 19.78
N LEU A 370 -15.36 0.34 21.10
CA LEU A 370 -14.28 0.20 22.07
C LEU A 370 -14.16 -1.25 22.60
N ASP A 371 -14.96 -2.19 22.09
CA ASP A 371 -14.99 -3.58 22.52
C ASP A 371 -14.10 -4.46 21.64
N TYR A 372 -13.31 -5.33 22.28
CA TYR A 372 -12.36 -6.22 21.58
C TYR A 372 -12.40 -7.64 22.15
N SER A 373 -12.13 -8.64 21.30
CA SER A 373 -11.67 -9.98 21.73
C SER A 373 -10.22 -10.20 21.35
N ILE A 374 -9.50 -10.94 22.19
CA ILE A 374 -8.15 -11.42 21.93
C ILE A 374 -8.16 -12.93 22.03
N GLU A 375 -7.79 -13.59 20.94
CA GLU A 375 -7.93 -15.04 20.76
C GLU A 375 -6.61 -15.67 20.34
N HIS A 376 -6.35 -16.89 20.81
CA HIS A 376 -5.25 -17.74 20.35
C HIS A 376 -5.78 -19.11 19.97
N ALA A 377 -5.50 -19.56 18.74
CA ALA A 377 -5.99 -20.84 18.22
C ALA A 377 -7.51 -21.06 18.42
N GLY A 378 -8.30 -19.99 18.21
CA GLY A 378 -9.76 -20.00 18.40
C GLY A 378 -10.22 -19.99 19.87
N THR A 379 -9.31 -19.93 20.84
CA THR A 379 -9.63 -19.80 22.26
C THR A 379 -9.50 -18.34 22.69
N GLU A 380 -10.57 -17.77 23.22
CA GLU A 380 -10.55 -16.42 23.79
C GLU A 380 -9.68 -16.36 25.05
N LEU A 381 -8.69 -15.48 25.02
CA LEU A 381 -7.76 -15.21 26.13
C LEU A 381 -8.25 -14.03 26.97
N PHE A 382 -8.64 -12.93 26.31
CA PHE A 382 -9.04 -11.68 26.96
C PHE A 382 -10.22 -11.05 26.24
N THR A 383 -11.02 -10.30 26.99
CA THR A 383 -12.04 -9.41 26.43
C THR A 383 -11.85 -7.98 26.90
N VAL A 384 -12.17 -7.04 26.03
CA VAL A 384 -12.14 -5.61 26.34
C VAL A 384 -13.54 -5.07 26.20
N ARG A 385 -14.00 -4.38 27.24
CA ARG A 385 -15.28 -3.68 27.26
C ARG A 385 -15.06 -2.19 27.42
N GLY A 386 -15.45 -1.43 26.42
CA GLY A 386 -15.48 0.01 26.43
C GLY A 386 -16.60 0.57 27.31
N GLN A 387 -16.31 1.72 27.91
CA GLN A 387 -17.25 2.50 28.71
C GLN A 387 -17.40 3.88 28.04
N PRO A 388 -18.16 3.95 26.93
CA PRO A 388 -18.17 5.14 26.07
C PRO A 388 -18.76 6.38 26.72
N TRP A 389 -19.56 6.19 27.77
CA TRP A 389 -20.21 7.27 28.52
C TRP A 389 -19.31 7.89 29.59
N LYS A 390 -18.10 7.36 29.81
CA LYS A 390 -17.10 8.01 30.66
C LYS A 390 -16.26 9.00 29.83
N ILE A 391 -16.03 10.19 30.39
CA ILE A 391 -15.25 11.29 29.75
C ILE A 391 -13.86 10.82 29.27
N ASN A 392 -13.25 9.85 29.96
CA ASN A 392 -11.92 9.34 29.65
C ASN A 392 -11.89 8.11 28.71
N GLN A 393 -13.03 7.77 28.08
CA GLN A 393 -13.15 6.63 27.15
C GLN A 393 -12.55 5.32 27.72
N ALA A 394 -12.90 5.01 28.97
CA ALA A 394 -12.31 3.89 29.69
C ALA A 394 -12.59 2.54 28.99
N ARG A 395 -11.63 1.62 29.07
CA ARG A 395 -11.70 0.26 28.54
C ARG A 395 -11.29 -0.72 29.63
N MET A 396 -12.17 -1.65 29.96
CA MET A 396 -11.95 -2.67 30.97
C MET A 396 -11.50 -3.98 30.31
N PHE A 397 -10.29 -4.43 30.63
CA PHE A 397 -9.76 -5.73 30.21
C PHE A 397 -10.19 -6.80 31.20
N HIS A 398 -10.62 -7.95 30.70
CA HIS A 398 -10.99 -9.11 31.49
C HIS A 398 -10.27 -10.35 30.99
N ASP A 399 -9.96 -11.28 31.90
CA ASP A 399 -9.51 -12.61 31.52
C ASP A 399 -10.66 -13.47 30.98
N ARG A 400 -10.34 -14.71 30.60
CA ARG A 400 -11.30 -15.72 30.13
C ARG A 400 -12.40 -16.06 31.13
N SER A 401 -12.17 -15.90 32.43
CA SER A 401 -13.19 -16.12 33.47
C SER A 401 -14.16 -14.94 33.61
N GLY A 402 -13.83 -13.80 33.01
CA GLY A 402 -14.54 -12.54 33.17
C GLY A 402 -14.04 -11.70 34.35
N LEU A 403 -12.93 -12.08 34.99
CA LEU A 403 -12.32 -11.29 36.06
C LEU A 403 -11.69 -10.01 35.46
N PRO A 404 -11.96 -8.82 36.00
CA PRO A 404 -11.33 -7.60 35.54
C PRO A 404 -9.83 -7.63 35.84
N LEU A 405 -9.01 -7.37 34.82
CA LEU A 405 -7.55 -7.34 34.88
C LEU A 405 -7.01 -5.92 35.00
N PHE A 406 -7.52 -5.01 34.17
CA PHE A 406 -7.04 -3.64 34.06
C PHE A 406 -8.12 -2.69 33.58
N GLU A 407 -7.93 -1.41 33.88
CA GLU A 407 -8.68 -0.31 33.28
C GLU A 407 -7.71 0.61 32.51
N LEU A 408 -7.91 0.72 31.19
CA LEU A 408 -7.19 1.65 30.33
C LEU A 408 -8.02 2.93 30.18
N ARG A 409 -7.40 4.09 30.43
CA ARG A 409 -8.06 5.41 30.37
C ARG A 409 -7.21 6.38 29.56
N CYS A 410 -7.86 7.24 28.77
CA CYS A 410 -7.21 8.44 28.23
C CYS A 410 -7.09 9.49 29.33
N GLN A 411 -6.01 10.29 29.31
CA GLN A 411 -5.95 11.48 30.15
C GLN A 411 -6.98 12.50 29.63
N TRP A 412 -7.73 13.10 30.55
CA TRP A 412 -8.91 13.91 30.21
C TRP A 412 -8.57 15.19 29.39
N TYR A 413 -7.33 15.66 29.46
CA TYR A 413 -6.81 16.80 28.70
C TYR A 413 -5.93 16.42 27.50
N ASP A 414 -5.64 15.13 27.31
CA ASP A 414 -4.75 14.66 26.27
C ASP A 414 -5.11 13.24 25.82
N SER A 415 -5.90 13.14 24.75
CA SER A 415 -6.35 11.88 24.16
C SER A 415 -5.21 11.03 23.59
N SER A 416 -4.01 11.60 23.40
CA SER A 416 -2.83 10.88 22.96
C SER A 416 -2.04 10.25 24.11
N SER A 417 -2.37 10.58 25.36
CA SER A 417 -1.75 10.02 26.57
C SER A 417 -2.72 9.06 27.26
N LEU A 418 -2.29 7.82 27.49
CA LEU A 418 -3.09 6.78 28.11
C LEU A 418 -2.40 6.21 29.34
N CYS A 419 -3.21 5.81 30.32
CA CYS A 419 -2.77 5.17 31.54
C CYS A 419 -3.57 3.88 31.78
N LEU A 420 -2.86 2.80 32.09
CA LEU A 420 -3.41 1.53 32.50
C LEU A 420 -3.30 1.39 34.02
N ARG A 421 -4.39 1.00 34.68
CA ARG A 421 -4.44 0.80 36.14
C ARG A 421 -4.96 -0.59 36.49
N LEU A 422 -4.58 -1.06 37.67
CA LEU A 422 -5.23 -2.22 38.28
C LEU A 422 -6.66 -1.85 38.72
N PRO A 423 -7.62 -2.80 38.74
CA PRO A 423 -8.98 -2.57 39.19
C PRO A 423 -9.02 -1.99 40.61
N GLY A 424 -9.68 -0.84 40.77
CA GLY A 424 -9.77 -0.14 42.06
C GLY A 424 -8.50 0.58 42.52
N GLY A 425 -7.43 0.57 41.73
CA GLY A 425 -6.18 1.28 42.00
C GLY A 425 -6.11 2.65 41.32
N ASP A 426 -5.37 3.58 41.94
CA ASP A 426 -5.16 4.94 41.40
C ASP A 426 -3.83 5.12 40.67
N GLN A 427 -2.88 4.20 40.86
CA GLN A 427 -1.56 4.27 40.25
C GLN A 427 -1.55 3.69 38.83
N CYS A 428 -0.92 4.42 37.89
CA CYS A 428 -0.64 3.93 36.55
C CYS A 428 0.48 2.88 36.62
N ILE A 429 0.22 1.68 36.11
CA ILE A 429 1.21 0.60 36.00
C ILE A 429 1.86 0.55 34.61
N LEU A 430 1.20 1.18 33.63
CA LEU A 430 1.67 1.39 32.27
C LEU A 430 1.14 2.73 31.77
N GLU A 431 2.01 3.48 31.12
CA GLU A 431 1.72 4.74 30.44
C GLU A 431 2.04 4.60 28.96
N ALA A 432 1.22 5.20 28.10
CA ALA A 432 1.43 5.19 26.66
C ALA A 432 1.23 6.58 26.07
N LYS A 433 2.12 6.95 25.14
CA LYS A 433 2.04 8.20 24.39
C LYS A 433 2.01 7.90 22.89
N LEU A 434 0.91 8.26 22.25
CA LEU A 434 0.74 8.18 20.80
C LEU A 434 1.43 9.37 20.11
N ARG A 435 2.24 9.12 19.08
CA ARG A 435 2.96 10.16 18.31
C ARG A 435 2.56 10.17 16.84
N VAL A 436 2.51 11.35 16.23
CA VAL A 436 2.00 11.54 14.85
C VAL A 436 3.13 11.58 13.81
N ALA A 437 4.34 12.01 14.19
CA ALA A 437 5.47 12.15 13.27
C ALA A 437 5.87 10.81 12.60
N MET A 438 6.17 10.85 11.30
CA MET A 438 6.48 9.65 10.50
C MET A 438 7.77 8.94 10.94
N ASN A 439 8.80 9.71 11.33
CA ASN A 439 10.10 9.19 11.76
C ASN A 439 10.17 8.90 13.27
N ALA A 440 9.03 8.96 13.96
CA ALA A 440 8.93 8.67 15.39
C ALA A 440 8.11 7.39 15.61
N PRO A 441 8.37 6.66 16.71
CA PRO A 441 7.52 5.54 17.09
C PRO A 441 6.07 6.02 17.23
N ARG A 442 5.13 5.31 16.59
CA ARG A 442 3.69 5.59 16.64
C ARG A 442 3.14 5.58 18.06
N ALA A 443 3.69 4.71 18.89
CA ALA A 443 3.43 4.68 20.32
C ALA A 443 4.73 4.43 21.08
N VAL A 444 4.93 5.15 22.17
CA VAL A 444 5.91 4.81 23.20
C VAL A 444 5.15 4.37 24.43
N VAL A 445 5.44 3.19 24.94
CA VAL A 445 4.78 2.57 26.09
C VAL A 445 5.83 2.34 27.17
N THR A 446 5.60 2.90 28.35
CA THR A 446 6.47 2.70 29.52
C THR A 446 5.70 1.94 30.57
N PHE A 447 6.28 0.90 31.15
CA PHE A 447 5.61 0.11 32.18
C PHE A 447 6.58 -0.47 33.19
N ARG A 448 6.04 -0.79 34.37
CA ARG A 448 6.78 -1.46 35.43
C ARG A 448 6.84 -2.96 35.16
N ASN A 449 8.03 -3.53 35.03
CA ASN A 449 8.15 -4.97 34.74
C ASN A 449 7.78 -5.83 35.95
N ALA A 450 6.69 -6.57 35.85
CA ALA A 450 6.21 -7.49 36.87
C ALA A 450 6.87 -8.89 36.79
N ALA A 451 7.59 -9.20 35.72
CA ALA A 451 8.17 -10.53 35.49
C ALA A 451 9.41 -10.84 36.36
N GLN A 452 10.05 -9.83 36.96
CA GLN A 452 11.27 -10.02 37.75
C GLN A 452 10.98 -10.31 39.23
N GLN A 453 11.69 -11.29 39.79
CA GLN A 453 11.90 -11.41 41.25
C GLN A 453 13.24 -10.74 41.64
N PRO A 454 13.34 -10.11 42.84
CA PRO A 454 14.30 -9.03 43.08
C PRO A 454 15.71 -9.52 43.40
N ARG A 455 16.71 -9.03 42.66
CA ARG A 455 18.11 -8.95 43.17
C ARG A 455 18.77 -7.58 43.01
N SER A 456 18.13 -6.62 42.34
CA SER A 456 18.50 -5.20 42.42
C SER A 456 17.26 -4.38 42.73
N ALA A 457 17.36 -3.51 43.72
CA ALA A 457 16.25 -2.77 44.33
C ALA A 457 15.76 -1.57 43.47
N GLN A 458 15.76 -1.70 42.14
CA GLN A 458 15.06 -0.80 41.25
C GLN A 458 14.34 -1.66 40.22
N SER A 459 13.02 -1.69 40.34
CA SER A 459 12.15 -2.14 39.26
C SER A 459 12.41 -1.22 38.07
N GLU A 460 13.22 -1.65 37.11
CA GLU A 460 13.46 -0.89 35.89
C GLU A 460 12.12 -0.69 35.15
N GLU A 461 11.78 0.56 34.89
CA GLU A 461 10.74 0.88 33.91
C GLU A 461 11.25 0.44 32.53
N ILE A 462 10.43 -0.34 31.83
CA ILE A 462 10.74 -0.78 30.48
C ILE A 462 10.05 0.15 29.50
N MET A 463 10.79 0.59 28.50
CA MET A 463 10.26 1.29 27.34
C MET A 463 10.09 0.33 26.17
N LEU A 464 8.89 0.37 25.59
CA LEU A 464 8.48 -0.36 24.39
C LEU A 464 8.09 0.67 23.33
N GLU A 465 8.68 0.55 22.15
CA GLU A 465 8.41 1.42 21.02
C GLU A 465 7.65 0.66 19.94
N VAL A 466 6.61 1.29 19.37
CA VAL A 466 5.88 0.74 18.24
C VAL A 466 6.23 1.55 17.00
N HIS A 467 6.88 0.91 16.03
CA HIS A 467 7.26 1.52 14.76
C HIS A 467 6.38 0.99 13.63
N THR A 468 6.01 1.85 12.70
CA THR A 468 5.27 1.44 11.50
C THR A 468 6.26 0.97 10.42
N GLN A 469 5.94 -0.11 9.71
CA GLN A 469 6.78 -0.67 8.64
C GLN A 469 6.29 -0.30 7.23
N ASP A 470 5.08 0.27 7.10
CA ASP A 470 4.46 0.66 5.84
C ASP A 470 3.64 1.96 5.98
N LEU A 471 3.38 2.67 4.87
CA LEU A 471 2.67 3.96 4.93
C LEU A 471 1.23 3.90 5.47
N TYR A 472 0.60 2.73 5.42
CA TYR A 472 -0.82 2.54 5.75
C TYR A 472 -1.05 1.94 7.14
N ASN A 473 0.00 1.86 7.97
CA ASN A 473 -0.05 1.24 9.30
C ASN A 473 -0.63 -0.20 9.26
N ILE A 474 -0.34 -0.94 8.19
CA ILE A 474 -0.76 -2.33 8.02
C ILE A 474 0.11 -3.25 8.87
N LEU A 475 1.43 -3.06 8.85
CA LEU A 475 2.42 -3.80 9.61
C LEU A 475 3.14 -2.86 10.57
N GLN A 476 3.14 -3.22 11.84
CA GLN A 476 3.83 -2.48 12.89
C GLN A 476 4.71 -3.43 13.68
N VAL A 477 5.89 -2.97 14.06
CA VAL A 477 6.85 -3.72 14.87
C VAL A 477 6.90 -3.14 16.27
N VAL A 478 6.92 -4.04 17.25
CA VAL A 478 7.08 -3.72 18.66
C VAL A 478 8.52 -3.99 19.05
N VAL A 479 9.23 -2.96 19.50
CA VAL A 479 10.66 -2.99 19.81
C VAL A 479 10.89 -2.76 21.29
N VAL A 480 11.67 -3.64 21.92
CA VAL A 480 12.14 -3.50 23.30
C VAL A 480 13.64 -3.73 23.32
N GLN A 481 14.41 -2.74 23.79
CA GLN A 481 15.88 -2.82 23.87
C GLN A 481 16.53 -3.37 22.58
N ASN A 482 16.11 -2.83 21.42
CA ASN A 482 16.58 -3.22 20.09
C ASN A 482 16.24 -4.66 19.66
N ARG A 483 15.25 -5.30 20.28
CA ARG A 483 14.67 -6.60 19.89
C ARG A 483 13.25 -6.40 19.36
N ASN A 484 12.95 -6.97 18.19
CA ASN A 484 11.60 -6.96 17.61
C ASN A 484 10.77 -8.06 18.28
N VAL A 485 10.08 -7.72 19.37
CA VAL A 485 9.41 -8.69 20.25
C VAL A 485 8.00 -9.05 19.79
N ALA A 486 7.39 -8.24 18.92
CA ALA A 486 6.13 -8.58 18.26
C ALA A 486 5.96 -7.86 16.92
N TYR A 487 5.19 -8.47 16.01
CA TYR A 487 4.68 -7.80 14.81
C TYR A 487 3.15 -7.81 14.83
N ILE A 488 2.56 -6.63 14.65
CA ILE A 488 1.12 -6.38 14.61
C ILE A 488 0.75 -6.15 13.15
N HIS A 489 -0.06 -7.03 12.57
CA HIS A 489 -0.53 -6.94 11.20
C HIS A 489 -2.04 -6.73 11.16
N ARG A 490 -2.48 -5.60 10.63
CA ARG A 490 -3.87 -5.26 10.40
C ARG A 490 -4.41 -6.06 9.22
N ILE A 491 -5.44 -6.85 9.46
CA ILE A 491 -6.13 -7.62 8.42
C ILE A 491 -6.97 -6.66 7.57
N THR A 492 -6.70 -6.67 6.27
CA THR A 492 -7.38 -5.84 5.27
C THR A 492 -8.36 -6.63 4.40
N ASP A 493 -8.29 -7.97 4.43
CA ASP A 493 -9.20 -8.85 3.69
C ASP A 493 -10.62 -8.81 4.27
N ARG A 494 -11.54 -8.20 3.52
CA ARG A 494 -12.95 -8.05 3.91
C ARG A 494 -13.69 -9.36 4.06
N SER A 495 -13.27 -10.45 3.40
CA SER A 495 -13.97 -11.74 3.50
C SER A 495 -13.92 -12.33 4.92
N VAL A 496 -12.96 -11.89 5.72
CA VAL A 496 -12.74 -12.34 7.11
C VAL A 496 -13.00 -11.24 8.16
N LEU A 497 -13.39 -10.04 7.74
CA LEU A 497 -13.77 -8.94 8.65
C LEU A 497 -15.27 -8.99 8.94
N ALA A 498 -15.62 -8.76 10.21
CA ALA A 498 -17.02 -8.68 10.60
C ALA A 498 -17.65 -7.38 10.10
N GLU A 499 -18.87 -7.47 9.56
CA GLU A 499 -19.64 -6.28 9.19
C GLU A 499 -20.24 -5.60 10.44
N GLY A 500 -20.09 -4.29 10.55
CA GLY A 500 -20.75 -3.43 11.53
C GLY A 500 -22.11 -2.96 11.04
N GLN A 501 -23.07 -2.76 11.95
CA GLN A 501 -24.45 -2.39 11.60
C GLN A 501 -24.64 -0.89 11.29
N ARG A 502 -23.70 0.00 11.66
CA ARG A 502 -23.85 1.46 11.49
C ARG A 502 -22.56 2.16 11.02
N PRO A 503 -22.69 3.22 10.20
CA PRO A 503 -21.58 4.12 9.89
C PRO A 503 -20.93 4.72 11.15
N PRO A 504 -19.64 5.09 11.10
CA PRO A 504 -18.78 5.10 9.90
C PRO A 504 -18.16 3.73 9.56
N PHE A 505 -18.31 2.69 10.38
CA PHE A 505 -17.55 1.44 10.25
C PHE A 505 -18.38 0.27 9.71
N ARG A 506 -18.43 0.11 8.37
CA ARG A 506 -19.01 -1.10 7.76
C ARG A 506 -18.21 -2.37 8.07
N PHE A 507 -16.87 -2.30 8.18
CA PHE A 507 -16.03 -3.44 8.54
C PHE A 507 -15.26 -3.15 9.83
N ARG A 508 -15.28 -4.08 10.77
CA ARG A 508 -14.59 -3.93 12.06
C ARG A 508 -13.11 -4.26 11.93
N PRO A 509 -12.20 -3.42 12.46
CA PRO A 509 -10.77 -3.70 12.45
C PRO A 509 -10.42 -5.04 13.10
N LYS A 510 -9.46 -5.73 12.52
CA LYS A 510 -8.94 -7.01 13.01
C LYS A 510 -7.43 -7.06 12.77
N TRP A 511 -6.70 -7.69 13.68
CA TRP A 511 -5.25 -7.82 13.62
C TRP A 511 -4.82 -9.25 13.91
N THR A 512 -3.75 -9.67 13.24
CA THR A 512 -2.95 -10.84 13.60
C THR A 512 -1.65 -10.34 14.22
N VAL A 513 -1.27 -10.87 15.36
CA VAL A 513 -0.07 -10.44 16.08
C VAL A 513 0.81 -11.62 16.40
N ARG A 514 2.05 -11.61 15.91
CA ARG A 514 3.09 -12.61 16.22
C ARG A 514 3.89 -12.08 17.39
N VAL A 515 3.98 -12.85 18.46
CA VAL A 515 4.55 -12.45 19.76
C VAL A 515 5.67 -13.40 20.14
N ALA A 516 6.82 -12.86 20.52
CA ALA A 516 7.97 -13.65 20.95
C ALA A 516 7.73 -14.39 22.27
N GLU A 517 8.47 -15.48 22.47
CA GLU A 517 8.63 -16.10 23.79
C GLU A 517 9.09 -15.07 24.84
N GLY A 518 8.61 -15.19 26.08
CA GLY A 518 9.01 -14.32 27.18
C GLY A 518 8.25 -12.99 27.25
N VAL A 519 7.28 -12.77 26.36
CA VAL A 519 6.43 -11.56 26.33
C VAL A 519 5.05 -11.88 26.90
N ASP A 520 4.52 -10.95 27.71
CA ASP A 520 3.16 -10.99 28.23
C ASP A 520 2.11 -10.70 27.15
N LEU A 521 1.20 -11.65 26.91
CA LEU A 521 0.12 -11.51 25.92
C LEU A 521 -0.88 -10.41 26.29
N SER A 522 -1.08 -10.12 27.58
CA SER A 522 -1.96 -9.06 28.05
C SER A 522 -1.36 -7.67 27.80
N LEU A 523 -0.04 -7.52 27.91
CA LEU A 523 0.69 -6.32 27.50
C LEU A 523 0.48 -6.05 26.00
N ILE A 524 0.68 -7.06 25.16
CA ILE A 524 0.48 -6.92 23.71
C ILE A 524 -0.98 -6.61 23.37
N ALA A 525 -1.95 -7.23 24.05
CA ALA A 525 -3.36 -6.89 23.89
C ALA A 525 -3.64 -5.40 24.19
N VAL A 526 -3.05 -4.85 25.27
CA VAL A 526 -3.16 -3.42 25.60
C VAL A 526 -2.55 -2.55 24.50
N VAL A 527 -1.36 -2.90 24.00
CA VAL A 527 -0.70 -2.16 22.90
C VAL A 527 -1.58 -2.12 21.65
N VAL A 528 -2.14 -3.24 21.21
CA VAL A 528 -2.99 -3.30 20.00
C VAL A 528 -4.27 -2.49 20.20
N VAL A 529 -4.89 -2.52 21.38
CA VAL A 529 -6.09 -1.72 21.69
C VAL A 529 -5.79 -0.21 21.73
N ILE A 530 -4.60 0.19 22.16
CA ILE A 530 -4.13 1.58 22.09
C ILE A 530 -4.02 2.02 20.62
N LEU A 531 -3.43 1.18 19.76
CA LEU A 531 -3.26 1.47 18.33
C LEU A 531 -4.61 1.45 17.59
N GLY A 532 -5.52 0.55 17.96
CA GLY A 532 -6.87 0.45 17.40
C GLY A 532 -7.72 1.71 17.61
N GLN A 533 -7.41 2.54 18.62
CA GLN A 533 -8.06 3.83 18.83
C GLN A 533 -7.84 4.81 17.67
N ARG A 534 -6.68 4.74 16.99
CA ARG A 534 -6.39 5.58 15.81
C ARG A 534 -6.95 5.02 14.51
N ALA A 535 -6.99 3.71 14.36
CA ALA A 535 -7.59 3.07 13.19
C ALA A 535 -9.09 3.39 13.03
N GLY A 536 -9.78 3.80 14.11
CA GLY A 536 -11.14 4.34 14.05
C GLY A 536 -11.23 5.84 13.74
N LEU A 537 -10.15 6.60 13.88
CA LEU A 537 -10.09 8.05 13.58
C LEU A 537 -9.55 8.33 12.16
N ASP A 538 -8.63 7.50 11.66
CA ASP A 538 -8.01 7.65 10.32
C ASP A 538 -8.99 7.35 9.14
N VAL A 539 -10.25 7.01 9.42
CA VAL A 539 -11.32 6.77 8.41
C VAL A 539 -12.48 7.77 8.59
N GLY A 540 -12.31 8.80 9.42
CA GLY A 540 -13.36 9.75 9.79
C GLY A 540 -12.83 11.16 9.98
N ASP A 541 -12.51 11.81 8.87
CA ASP A 541 -12.78 13.23 8.58
C ASP A 541 -12.26 13.49 7.15
N GLY A 542 -13.13 13.21 6.17
CA GLY A 542 -12.89 13.33 4.72
C GLY A 542 -14.08 12.83 3.93
#